data_AF-A0A6C0AM56-F1
#
_entry.id   AF-A0A6C0AM56-F1
#
_cell.length_a   1.000
_cell.length_b   1.000
_cell.length_c   1.000
_cell.angle_alpha   90.00
_cell.angle_beta   90.00
_cell.angle_gamma   90.00
#
_symmetry.space_group_name_H-M   'P 1'
#
loop_
_entity.id
_entity.type
_entity.pdbx_description
1 polymer ?
#
loop_
_entity_poly.entity_id
_entity_poly.type
_entity_poly.pdbx_seq_one_letter_code
_entity_poly.pdbx_strand_id
1 'polypeptide(L)'
;MTTTHDYIFDKLSRIGDDKCGQSEKDIQNTHFGTYTTQNYFSQHCGMKQPISFATQQPNINFKGGVDSNVGAGGCNVSTDSDLKISSIQNRPKCRIALQQREYLTIPYLGKGPHNPTLETKLLQASYSGNKKDCKNLTEVCHNNHMVDLVPSLKESIQNPHNLIEDVASNGWIRGGIPSRDLSRDKDYFNKN
;
A
#
# COMPACT_ATOMS: atom_id res chain seq x y z
N MET A 1 2.16 10.70 57.37
CA MET A 1 0.83 10.85 58.01
C MET A 1 -0.22 10.69 56.93
N THR A 2 -1.09 9.70 57.05
CA THR A 2 -2.14 9.41 56.08
C THR A 2 -3.43 10.08 56.57
N THR A 3 -3.93 11.09 55.86
CA THR A 3 -5.19 11.74 56.21
C THR A 3 -6.34 10.92 55.63
N THR A 4 -7.11 10.27 56.51
CA THR A 4 -8.35 9.59 56.13
C THR A 4 -9.46 10.63 55.98
N HIS A 5 -9.90 10.87 54.74
CA HIS A 5 -11.07 11.70 54.47
C HIS A 5 -12.32 10.81 54.41
N ASP A 6 -13.40 11.28 55.02
CA ASP A 6 -14.72 10.66 54.97
C ASP A 6 -15.24 10.76 53.53
N TYR A 7 -15.55 9.63 52.89
CA TYR A 7 -15.90 9.53 51.46
C TYR A 7 -17.40 9.77 51.18
N ILE A 8 -18.16 10.13 52.22
CA ILE A 8 -19.60 10.38 52.12
C ILE A 8 -19.80 11.86 51.80
N PHE A 9 -20.09 12.13 50.52
CA PHE A 9 -20.55 13.45 50.07
C PHE A 9 -22.00 13.69 50.54
N ASP A 10 -22.27 14.92 50.97
CA ASP A 10 -23.53 15.39 51.59
C ASP A 10 -23.94 14.65 52.87
N LYS A 11 -23.44 15.13 54.01
CA LYS A 11 -23.98 14.77 55.34
C LYS A 11 -25.35 15.42 55.54
N LEU A 12 -26.37 14.85 54.89
CA LEU A 12 -27.78 15.13 55.12
C LEU A 12 -28.08 14.89 56.60
N SER A 13 -28.13 15.97 57.36
CA SER A 13 -28.28 15.97 58.82
C SER A 13 -29.41 16.88 59.26
N ARG A 14 -30.09 17.51 58.30
CA ARG A 14 -31.20 18.43 58.55
C ARG A 14 -32.50 17.64 58.48
N ILE A 15 -33.44 17.98 59.34
CA ILE A 15 -34.77 17.35 59.39
C ILE A 15 -35.54 17.45 58.06
N GLY A 16 -35.22 18.43 57.21
CA GLY A 16 -35.80 18.57 55.87
C GLY A 16 -35.32 17.54 54.85
N ASP A 17 -34.23 16.84 55.15
CA ASP A 17 -33.69 15.75 54.32
C ASP A 17 -34.33 14.40 54.69
N ASP A 18 -34.94 14.30 55.87
CA ASP A 18 -35.68 13.12 56.31
C ASP A 18 -36.99 12.98 55.53
N LYS A 19 -37.39 11.75 55.21
CA LYS A 19 -38.65 11.47 54.50
C LYS A 19 -39.89 12.06 55.18
N CYS A 20 -39.86 12.24 56.51
CA CYS A 20 -40.97 12.83 57.27
C CYS A 20 -40.99 14.36 57.25
N GLY A 21 -39.88 15.01 56.86
CA GLY A 21 -39.75 16.46 56.78
C GLY A 21 -39.88 17.02 55.35
N GLN A 22 -39.96 16.16 54.33
CA GLN A 22 -40.20 16.58 52.96
C GLN A 22 -41.60 17.18 52.82
N SER A 23 -41.67 18.42 52.33
CA SER A 23 -42.93 19.07 52.03
C SER A 23 -43.42 18.74 50.62
N GLU A 24 -44.72 18.90 50.37
CA GLU A 24 -45.30 18.73 49.03
C GLU A 24 -44.62 19.64 47.98
N LYS A 25 -44.15 20.82 48.42
CA LYS A 25 -43.39 21.74 47.56
C LYS A 25 -42.05 21.14 47.13
N ASP A 26 -41.37 20.42 48.02
CA ASP A 26 -40.08 19.78 47.71
C ASP A 26 -40.27 18.60 46.75
N ILE A 27 -41.36 17.85 46.93
CA ILE A 27 -41.75 16.77 46.02
C ILE A 27 -42.06 17.33 44.62
N GLN A 28 -42.85 18.40 44.54
CA GLN A 28 -43.18 19.06 43.27
C GLN A 28 -41.94 19.64 42.57
N ASN A 29 -41.05 20.30 43.31
CA ASN A 29 -39.79 20.82 42.77
C ASN A 29 -38.91 19.69 42.23
N THR A 30 -38.83 18.57 42.94
CA THR A 30 -38.06 17.39 42.52
C THR A 30 -38.67 16.75 41.28
N HIS A 31 -40.00 16.61 41.22
CA HIS A 31 -40.68 16.08 40.03
C HIS A 31 -40.49 16.97 38.81
N PHE A 32 -40.56 18.29 38.98
CA PHE A 32 -40.29 19.22 37.88
C PHE A 32 -38.85 19.09 37.36
N GLY A 33 -37.87 19.00 38.27
CA GLY A 33 -36.46 18.83 37.89
C GLY A 33 -36.14 17.46 37.27
N THR A 34 -36.84 16.41 37.68
CA THR A 34 -36.58 15.03 37.23
C THR A 34 -37.46 14.58 36.06
N TYR A 35 -38.53 15.31 35.72
CA TYR A 35 -39.52 14.93 34.71
C TYR A 35 -38.90 14.49 33.37
N THR A 36 -37.87 15.20 32.91
CA THR A 36 -37.21 14.93 31.62
C THR A 36 -36.30 13.70 31.66
N THR A 37 -35.78 13.37 32.85
CA THR A 37 -34.81 12.28 33.06
C THR A 37 -35.45 11.02 33.65
N GLN A 38 -36.66 11.13 34.19
CA GLN A 38 -37.33 10.05 34.91
C GLN A 38 -37.85 9.00 33.93
N ASN A 39 -37.41 7.75 34.11
CA ASN A 39 -37.98 6.62 33.41
C ASN A 39 -39.09 5.97 34.26
N TYR A 40 -40.34 6.22 33.88
CA TYR A 40 -41.53 5.67 34.54
C TYR A 40 -41.67 4.15 34.45
N PHE A 41 -40.96 3.52 33.51
CA PHE A 41 -40.98 2.07 33.34
C PHE A 41 -39.77 1.37 33.96
N SER A 42 -38.96 2.07 34.75
CA SER A 42 -37.79 1.51 35.44
C SER A 42 -38.14 0.35 36.37
N GLN A 43 -39.32 0.37 36.98
CA GLN A 43 -39.85 -0.72 37.81
C GLN A 43 -40.20 -1.99 37.01
N HIS A 44 -40.42 -1.87 35.70
CA HIS A 44 -40.84 -2.97 34.83
C HIS A 44 -39.64 -3.56 34.10
N CYS A 45 -38.98 -4.50 34.77
CA CYS A 45 -37.81 -5.18 34.25
C CYS A 45 -38.09 -5.91 32.93
N GLY A 46 -37.14 -5.84 31.99
CA GLY A 46 -37.21 -6.56 30.70
C GLY A 46 -38.08 -5.89 29.62
N MET A 47 -38.44 -4.61 29.79
CA MET A 47 -39.06 -3.76 28.76
C MET A 47 -40.39 -4.24 28.14
N LYS A 48 -41.00 -5.33 28.63
CA LYS A 48 -42.24 -5.88 28.04
C LYS A 48 -43.38 -4.84 27.98
N GLN A 49 -43.59 -4.12 29.07
CA GLN A 49 -44.62 -3.08 29.15
C GLN A 49 -44.27 -1.82 28.34
N PRO A 50 -43.05 -1.26 28.41
CA PRO A 50 -42.59 -0.21 27.49
C PRO A 50 -42.80 -0.53 26.02
N ILE A 51 -42.45 -1.76 25.62
CA ILE A 51 -42.59 -2.23 24.25
C ILE A 51 -44.06 -2.27 23.88
N SER A 52 -44.90 -2.91 24.71
CA SER A 52 -46.35 -2.95 24.47
C SER A 52 -46.96 -1.55 24.35
N PHE A 53 -46.58 -0.63 25.23
CA PHE A 53 -47.03 0.77 25.19
C PHE A 53 -46.57 1.49 23.91
N ALA A 54 -45.29 1.39 23.55
CA ALA A 54 -44.75 2.01 22.34
C ALA A 54 -45.42 1.45 21.08
N THR A 55 -45.62 0.13 21.01
CA THR A 55 -46.23 -0.54 19.85
C THR A 55 -47.73 -0.28 19.68
N GLN A 56 -48.41 0.31 20.67
CA GLN A 56 -49.79 0.76 20.50
C GLN A 56 -49.92 1.94 19.53
N GLN A 57 -48.82 2.67 19.28
CA GLN A 57 -48.81 3.80 18.37
C GLN A 57 -47.89 3.50 17.18
N PRO A 58 -48.39 3.57 15.93
CA PRO A 58 -47.66 3.12 14.74
C PRO A 58 -46.43 3.95 14.39
N ASN A 59 -46.28 5.15 14.97
CA ASN A 59 -45.16 6.06 14.72
C ASN A 59 -44.22 6.21 15.93
N ILE A 60 -44.21 5.25 16.85
CA ILE A 60 -43.32 5.26 18.01
C ILE A 60 -42.34 4.10 17.90
N ASN A 61 -41.08 4.45 17.67
CA ASN A 61 -39.98 3.52 17.76
C ASN A 61 -39.47 3.49 19.21
N PHE A 62 -39.32 2.30 19.78
CA PHE A 62 -38.69 2.13 21.08
C PHE A 62 -37.23 1.69 20.90
N LYS A 63 -36.38 2.09 21.84
CA LYS A 63 -35.00 1.61 21.97
C LYS A 63 -34.78 1.23 23.43
N GLY A 64 -33.96 0.21 23.65
CA GLY A 64 -33.45 -0.11 24.99
C GLY A 64 -32.49 0.95 25.53
N GLY A 65 -31.79 0.60 26.61
CA GLY A 65 -30.71 1.42 27.17
C GLY A 65 -29.54 1.64 26.21
N VAL A 66 -28.44 2.17 26.73
CA VAL A 66 -27.16 2.26 25.98
C VAL A 66 -26.81 0.86 25.48
N ASP A 67 -26.45 0.77 24.19
CA ASP A 67 -26.23 -0.48 23.44
C ASP A 67 -27.47 -1.37 23.16
N SER A 68 -28.70 -0.90 23.39
CA SER A 68 -29.97 -1.57 23.02
C SER A 68 -30.23 -2.95 23.66
N ASN A 69 -29.26 -3.54 24.34
CA ASN A 69 -29.31 -4.90 24.91
C ASN A 69 -29.76 -4.95 26.38
N VAL A 70 -29.82 -3.79 27.04
CA VAL A 70 -30.09 -3.66 28.47
C VAL A 70 -31.39 -2.90 28.68
N GLY A 71 -32.27 -3.44 29.54
CA GLY A 71 -33.49 -2.76 29.94
C GLY A 71 -33.23 -1.58 30.88
N ALA A 72 -34.22 -0.72 31.07
CA ALA A 72 -34.15 0.35 32.07
C ALA A 72 -33.74 -0.21 33.45
N GLY A 73 -32.82 0.45 34.15
CA GLY A 73 -32.35 0.03 35.47
C GLY A 73 -31.34 -1.14 35.49
N GLY A 74 -30.74 -1.50 34.35
CA GLY A 74 -29.74 -2.59 34.31
C GLY A 74 -30.36 -3.99 34.21
N CYS A 75 -31.63 -4.06 33.83
CA CYS A 75 -32.32 -5.32 33.61
C CYS A 75 -31.78 -6.10 32.41
N ASN A 76 -31.80 -7.43 32.50
CA ASN A 76 -31.40 -8.36 31.41
C ASN A 76 -29.89 -8.38 31.09
N VAL A 77 -29.04 -7.76 31.94
CA VAL A 77 -27.57 -7.74 31.75
C VAL A 77 -26.97 -9.14 31.82
N SER A 78 -27.38 -9.95 32.80
CA SER A 78 -26.83 -11.30 32.98
C SER A 78 -27.18 -12.19 31.79
N THR A 79 -28.45 -12.23 31.41
CA THR A 79 -28.93 -13.01 30.26
C THR A 79 -28.33 -12.52 28.93
N ASP A 80 -28.16 -11.21 28.73
CA ASP A 80 -27.45 -10.69 27.55
C ASP A 80 -25.98 -11.10 27.55
N SER A 81 -25.32 -11.03 28.70
CA SER A 81 -23.93 -11.47 28.88
C SER A 81 -23.80 -12.96 28.61
N ASP A 82 -24.71 -13.78 29.13
CA ASP A 82 -24.73 -15.23 28.92
C ASP A 82 -24.93 -15.58 27.43
N LEU A 83 -25.81 -14.85 26.72
CA LEU A 83 -26.03 -15.05 25.29
C LEU A 83 -24.82 -14.61 24.45
N LYS A 84 -24.12 -13.53 24.84
CA LYS A 84 -22.96 -12.99 24.11
C LYS A 84 -21.67 -13.76 24.37
N ILE A 85 -21.45 -14.18 25.62
CA ILE A 85 -20.21 -14.81 26.09
C ILE A 85 -20.32 -16.34 25.99
N SER A 86 -21.54 -16.89 26.07
CA SER A 86 -21.80 -18.34 26.18
C SER A 86 -21.10 -18.97 27.41
N SER A 87 -21.18 -20.29 27.53
CA SER A 87 -20.53 -21.04 28.63
C SER A 87 -19.01 -21.07 28.50
N ILE A 88 -18.49 -20.90 27.28
CA ILE A 88 -17.06 -20.92 26.98
C ILE A 88 -16.71 -19.65 26.21
N GLN A 89 -15.78 -18.87 26.75
CA GLN A 89 -15.23 -17.72 26.07
C GLN A 89 -14.37 -18.18 24.88
N ASN A 90 -14.97 -18.23 23.69
CA ASN A 90 -14.28 -18.63 22.44
C ASN A 90 -13.24 -17.61 21.96
N ARG A 91 -13.15 -16.44 22.58
CA ARG A 91 -12.16 -15.41 22.26
C ARG A 91 -11.06 -15.40 23.33
N PRO A 92 -9.87 -15.95 23.06
CA PRO A 92 -8.76 -15.88 24.02
C PRO A 92 -8.45 -14.43 24.36
N LYS A 93 -7.95 -14.19 25.56
CA LYS A 93 -7.56 -12.86 26.03
C LYS A 93 -6.43 -12.34 25.14
N CYS A 94 -6.78 -11.58 24.10
CA CYS A 94 -5.80 -10.96 23.23
C CYS A 94 -5.06 -9.89 24.01
N ARG A 95 -3.75 -9.75 23.76
CA ARG A 95 -2.95 -8.67 24.33
C ARG A 95 -3.55 -7.35 23.84
N ILE A 96 -4.14 -6.58 24.76
CA ILE A 96 -4.75 -5.30 24.43
C ILE A 96 -3.61 -4.35 24.10
N ALA A 97 -3.47 -4.00 22.82
CA ALA A 97 -2.62 -2.89 22.42
C ALA A 97 -3.38 -1.60 22.75
N LEU A 98 -2.81 -0.74 23.61
CA LEU A 98 -3.38 0.58 23.94
C LEU A 98 -3.16 1.60 22.81
N GLN A 99 -2.43 1.22 21.76
CA GLN A 99 -2.28 2.05 20.59
C GLN A 99 -3.54 1.98 19.74
N GLN A 100 -3.94 3.13 19.21
CA GLN A 100 -5.00 3.21 18.23
C GLN A 100 -4.66 2.33 17.03
N ARG A 101 -5.65 1.60 16.51
CA ARG A 101 -5.50 0.87 15.24
C ARG A 101 -5.11 1.86 14.15
N GLU A 102 -4.20 1.44 13.26
CA GLU A 102 -3.75 2.25 12.12
C GLU A 102 -4.91 2.75 11.24
N TYR A 103 -6.06 2.08 11.27
CA TYR A 103 -7.29 2.48 10.61
C TYR A 103 -8.49 2.45 11.57
N LEU A 104 -9.30 3.53 11.56
CA LEU A 104 -10.53 3.67 12.33
C LEU A 104 -11.66 2.75 11.83
N THR A 105 -11.71 2.51 10.51
CA THR A 105 -12.74 1.72 9.83
C THR A 105 -12.11 0.79 8.79
N ILE A 106 -12.87 -0.20 8.34
CA ILE A 106 -12.41 -1.12 7.27
C ILE A 106 -12.29 -0.32 5.96
N PRO A 107 -11.12 -0.32 5.30
CA PRO A 107 -10.96 0.37 4.01
C PRO A 107 -11.83 -0.29 2.94
N TYR A 108 -12.18 0.46 1.89
CA TYR A 108 -13.01 -0.04 0.80
C TYR A 108 -12.38 -1.26 0.09
N LEU A 109 -13.00 -2.43 0.21
CA LEU A 109 -12.53 -3.70 -0.37
C LEU A 109 -13.12 -4.02 -1.76
N GLY A 110 -13.95 -3.15 -2.33
CA GLY A 110 -14.69 -3.44 -3.56
C GLY A 110 -13.84 -3.56 -4.83
N LYS A 111 -12.54 -3.28 -4.76
CA LYS A 111 -11.60 -3.43 -5.90
C LYS A 111 -11.07 -4.86 -6.06
N GLY A 112 -11.37 -5.76 -5.13
CA GLY A 112 -10.89 -7.14 -5.15
C GLY A 112 -9.42 -7.28 -4.76
N PRO A 113 -8.86 -8.50 -4.87
CA PRO A 113 -7.46 -8.76 -4.55
C PRO A 113 -6.53 -8.08 -5.56
N HIS A 114 -5.45 -7.47 -5.08
CA HIS A 114 -4.42 -6.86 -5.92
C HIS A 114 -3.45 -7.93 -6.45
N ASN A 115 -3.00 -7.78 -7.70
CA ASN A 115 -1.95 -8.60 -8.28
C ASN A 115 -0.86 -7.69 -8.89
N PRO A 116 0.14 -7.29 -8.09
CA PRO A 116 1.09 -6.25 -8.49
C PRO A 116 1.95 -6.67 -9.68
N THR A 117 2.21 -7.98 -9.85
CA THR A 117 3.01 -8.49 -10.98
C THR A 117 2.27 -8.34 -12.31
N LEU A 118 0.99 -8.74 -12.33
CA LEU A 118 0.14 -8.62 -13.51
C LEU A 118 -0.15 -7.14 -13.80
N GLU A 119 -0.49 -6.35 -12.79
CA GLU A 119 -0.75 -4.92 -12.92
C GLU A 119 0.47 -4.18 -13.50
N THR A 120 1.68 -4.46 -13.00
CA THR A 120 2.91 -3.87 -13.52
C THR A 120 3.12 -4.24 -14.99
N LYS A 121 2.88 -5.51 -15.35
CA LYS A 121 3.01 -5.98 -16.74
C LYS A 121 2.02 -5.30 -17.68
N LEU A 122 0.79 -5.04 -17.23
CA LEU A 122 -0.21 -4.32 -18.02
C LEU A 122 0.14 -2.83 -18.14
N LEU A 123 0.56 -2.18 -17.05
CA LEU A 123 0.93 -0.76 -17.03
C LEU A 123 2.17 -0.47 -17.88
N GLN A 124 3.16 -1.36 -17.82
CA GLN A 124 4.42 -1.23 -18.56
C GLN A 124 4.39 -1.95 -19.91
N ALA A 125 3.23 -2.42 -20.36
CA ALA A 125 3.13 -3.10 -21.65
C ALA A 125 3.60 -2.15 -22.76
N SER A 126 4.64 -2.56 -23.49
CA SER A 126 5.18 -1.77 -24.59
C SER A 126 4.25 -1.84 -25.80
N TYR A 127 4.16 -0.75 -26.56
CA TYR A 127 3.47 -0.73 -27.85
C TYR A 127 4.07 -1.78 -28.80
N SER A 128 3.27 -2.77 -29.17
CA SER A 128 3.61 -3.80 -30.17
C SER A 128 3.24 -3.33 -31.57
N GLY A 129 3.89 -2.27 -32.05
CA GLY A 129 3.86 -1.91 -33.46
C GLY A 129 5.11 -2.38 -34.18
N ASN A 130 5.02 -2.49 -35.51
CA ASN A 130 6.18 -2.76 -36.34
C ASN A 130 7.22 -1.63 -36.14
N LYS A 131 8.30 -1.90 -35.41
CA LYS A 131 9.44 -0.99 -35.31
C LYS A 131 10.19 -1.03 -36.64
N LYS A 132 10.49 0.14 -37.19
CA LYS A 132 11.21 0.30 -38.46
C LYS A 132 12.55 -0.44 -38.46
N ASP A 133 13.19 -0.52 -37.30
CA ASP A 133 14.55 -1.04 -37.11
C ASP A 133 14.65 -2.58 -37.17
N CYS A 134 13.53 -3.31 -37.04
CA CYS A 134 13.51 -4.78 -37.10
C CYS A 134 13.03 -5.33 -38.45
N LYS A 135 12.72 -4.47 -39.42
CA LYS A 135 12.39 -4.88 -40.78
C LYS A 135 13.53 -4.48 -41.72
N ASN A 136 13.95 -5.41 -42.58
CA ASN A 136 14.73 -5.06 -43.75
C ASN A 136 13.89 -4.10 -44.61
N LEU A 137 14.26 -2.82 -44.63
CA LEU A 137 13.56 -1.78 -45.40
C LEU A 137 13.64 -2.01 -46.91
N THR A 138 14.61 -2.81 -47.35
CA THR A 138 14.88 -3.12 -48.74
C THR A 138 14.88 -4.63 -48.91
N GLU A 139 14.23 -5.12 -49.98
CA GLU A 139 14.28 -6.52 -50.41
C GLU A 139 15.70 -6.95 -50.87
N VAL A 140 16.64 -5.99 -50.93
CA VAL A 140 18.01 -6.20 -51.36
C VAL A 140 18.88 -6.64 -50.19
N CYS A 141 19.47 -7.82 -50.33
CA CYS A 141 20.50 -8.33 -49.44
C CYS A 141 21.80 -7.53 -49.62
N HIS A 142 22.33 -6.93 -48.55
CA HIS A 142 23.57 -6.16 -48.58
C HIS A 142 24.82 -6.98 -48.20
N ASN A 143 24.74 -8.32 -48.19
CA ASN A 143 25.87 -9.21 -47.84
C ASN A 143 26.99 -9.28 -48.90
N ASN A 144 27.02 -8.38 -49.88
CA ASN A 144 28.08 -8.35 -50.91
C ASN A 144 29.49 -8.12 -50.34
N HIS A 145 29.61 -7.64 -49.10
CA HIS A 145 30.88 -7.49 -48.38
C HIS A 145 31.35 -8.76 -47.65
N MET A 146 30.50 -9.79 -47.56
CA MET A 146 30.81 -11.07 -46.89
C MET A 146 31.28 -12.15 -47.87
N VAL A 147 31.33 -11.84 -49.17
CA VAL A 147 31.77 -12.78 -50.19
C VAL A 147 33.28 -12.62 -50.35
N ASP A 148 34.03 -13.67 -50.04
CA ASP A 148 35.47 -13.74 -50.29
C ASP A 148 35.75 -13.60 -51.79
N LEU A 149 36.85 -12.93 -52.13
CA LEU A 149 37.32 -12.84 -53.51
C LEU A 149 37.62 -14.24 -54.07
N VAL A 150 37.38 -14.41 -55.38
CA VAL A 150 37.82 -15.62 -56.11
C VAL A 150 39.30 -15.88 -55.79
N PRO A 151 39.72 -17.11 -55.46
CA PRO A 151 41.07 -17.39 -54.96
C PRO A 151 42.19 -16.81 -55.82
N SER A 152 42.07 -16.87 -57.15
CA SER A 152 43.04 -16.28 -58.08
C SER A 152 43.16 -14.75 -57.95
N LEU A 153 42.05 -14.06 -57.73
CA LEU A 153 42.03 -12.62 -57.48
C LEU A 153 42.53 -12.30 -56.08
N LYS A 154 42.21 -13.11 -55.08
CA LYS A 154 42.68 -12.95 -53.71
C LYS A 154 44.21 -13.03 -53.63
N GLU A 155 44.81 -14.01 -54.28
CA GLU A 155 46.27 -14.19 -54.32
C GLU A 155 46.98 -13.08 -55.11
N SER A 156 46.34 -12.56 -56.15
CA SER A 156 46.91 -11.48 -56.97
C SER A 156 46.77 -10.11 -56.33
N ILE A 157 45.53 -9.71 -55.99
CA ILE A 157 45.18 -8.34 -55.57
C ILE A 157 45.46 -8.12 -54.08
N GLN A 158 45.16 -9.10 -53.23
CA GLN A 158 45.29 -8.92 -51.77
C GLN A 158 46.74 -9.10 -51.29
N ASN A 159 47.63 -9.64 -52.13
CA ASN A 159 49.04 -9.76 -51.81
C ASN A 159 49.79 -8.45 -52.13
N PRO A 160 50.27 -7.70 -51.12
CA PRO A 160 50.95 -6.43 -51.35
C PRO A 160 52.24 -6.58 -52.16
N HIS A 161 52.89 -7.75 -52.14
CA HIS A 161 54.12 -7.99 -52.92
C HIS A 161 53.88 -7.92 -54.43
N ASN A 162 52.65 -8.09 -54.90
CA ASN A 162 52.33 -8.08 -56.34
C ASN A 162 52.02 -6.68 -56.86
N LEU A 163 51.45 -5.80 -56.02
CA LEU A 163 50.93 -4.49 -56.43
C LEU A 163 51.71 -3.30 -55.85
N ILE A 164 52.39 -3.49 -54.72
CA ILE A 164 53.09 -2.42 -54.00
C ILE A 164 54.58 -2.61 -54.20
N GLU A 165 55.17 -1.74 -55.00
CA GLU A 165 56.57 -1.78 -55.43
C GLU A 165 57.55 -1.74 -54.25
N ASP A 166 57.22 -0.99 -53.20
CA ASP A 166 58.02 -0.85 -51.96
C ASP A 166 58.11 -2.16 -51.16
N VAL A 167 57.05 -2.96 -51.19
CA VAL A 167 56.99 -4.26 -50.52
C VAL A 167 57.58 -5.36 -51.42
N ALA A 168 57.46 -5.20 -52.73
CA ALA A 168 57.94 -6.17 -53.72
C ALA A 168 59.46 -6.28 -53.77
N SER A 169 60.20 -5.18 -53.55
CA SER A 169 61.66 -5.15 -53.63
C SER A 169 62.26 -4.35 -52.49
N ASN A 170 63.06 -5.02 -51.66
CA ASN A 170 63.78 -4.36 -50.58
C ASN A 170 64.76 -3.31 -51.14
N GLY A 171 64.63 -2.06 -50.68
CA GLY A 171 65.43 -0.93 -51.15
C GLY A 171 64.85 -0.17 -52.35
N TRP A 172 63.62 -0.48 -52.77
CA TRP A 172 62.89 0.35 -53.73
C TRP A 172 62.55 1.71 -53.11
N ILE A 173 62.82 2.80 -53.84
CA ILE A 173 62.55 4.17 -53.38
C ILE A 173 61.66 4.82 -54.41
N ARG A 174 60.48 5.31 -53.98
CA ARG A 174 59.58 6.07 -54.84
C ARG A 174 60.29 7.35 -55.32
N GLY A 175 60.46 7.49 -56.63
CA GLY A 175 61.22 8.58 -57.24
C GLY A 175 62.68 8.24 -57.57
N GLY A 176 63.11 7.00 -57.28
CA GLY A 176 64.42 6.48 -57.64
C GLY A 176 65.59 7.10 -56.87
N ILE A 177 66.79 6.60 -57.16
CA ILE A 177 68.05 7.17 -56.71
C ILE A 177 68.63 7.98 -57.89
N PRO A 178 69.08 9.23 -57.70
CA PRO A 178 69.66 10.01 -58.78
C PRO A 178 70.90 9.30 -59.36
N SER A 179 70.96 9.15 -60.68
CA SER A 179 72.02 8.38 -61.36
C SER A 179 73.44 8.84 -61.01
N ARG A 180 73.61 10.12 -60.67
CA ARG A 180 74.90 10.70 -60.25
C ARG A 180 75.42 10.10 -58.94
N ASP A 181 74.55 9.89 -57.96
CA ASP A 181 74.95 9.30 -56.67
C ASP A 181 75.26 7.81 -56.83
N LEU A 182 74.53 7.10 -57.70
CA LEU A 182 74.81 5.69 -58.03
C LEU A 182 76.21 5.52 -58.64
N SER A 183 76.61 6.40 -59.57
CA SER A 183 77.95 6.38 -60.16
C SER A 183 79.04 6.71 -59.13
N ARG A 184 78.82 7.72 -58.29
CA ARG A 184 79.77 8.09 -57.22
C ARG A 184 80.01 6.94 -56.26
N ASP A 185 78.96 6.27 -55.82
CA ASP A 185 79.07 5.21 -54.82
C ASP A 185 79.76 3.97 -55.41
N LYS A 186 79.51 3.63 -56.69
CA LYS A 186 80.25 2.57 -57.40
C LYS A 186 81.76 2.86 -57.46
N ASP A 187 82.14 4.09 -57.81
CA ASP A 187 83.56 4.48 -57.87
C ASP A 187 84.23 4.44 -56.49
N TYR A 188 83.49 4.75 -55.43
CA TYR A 188 83.97 4.66 -54.05
C TYR A 188 84.22 3.21 -53.63
N PHE A 189 83.29 2.29 -53.92
CA PHE A 189 83.45 0.87 -53.57
C PHE A 189 84.53 0.15 -54.40
N ASN A 190 84.80 0.58 -55.64
CA ASN A 190 85.82 -0.02 -56.51
C ASN A 190 87.26 0.45 -56.21
N LYS A 191 87.44 1.46 -55.35
CA LYS A 191 88.77 2.05 -55.04
C LYS A 191 89.48 1.43 -53.84
N ASN A 192 88.89 0.41 -53.20
CA ASN A 192 89.53 -0.40 -52.15
C ASN A 192 89.70 -1.84 -52.62
#